data_AF-A0A4R7W9C5-F1
#
_entry.id   AF-A0A4R7W9C5-F1
#
_cell.length_a   1.000
_cell.length_b   1.000
_cell.length_c   1.000
_cell.angle_alpha   90.00
_cell.angle_beta   90.00
_cell.angle_gamma   90.00
#
_symmetry.space_group_name_H-M   'P 1'
#
loop_
_entity.id
_entity.type
_entity.pdbx_description
1 polymer ?
#
loop_
_entity_poly.entity_id
_entity_poly.type
_entity_poly.pdbx_seq_one_letter_code
_entity_poly.pdbx_strand_id
1 'polypeptide(L)' 'MTDLPMDDQPGQRRQKTFNNLLTLKALNQANGRQRMKDWMTWYESLNEQERARVDHHLQARCNEISAQFGKPRRMPKL' A
#
# COMPACT_ATOMS: atom_id res chain seq x y z
N MET A 1 -11.05 52.77 -2.33
CA MET A 1 -10.64 51.46 -2.86
C MET A 1 -10.24 50.63 -1.66
N THR A 2 -11.09 49.68 -1.27
CA THR A 2 -10.89 48.89 -0.05
C THR A 2 -10.38 47.53 -0.49
N ASP A 3 -9.07 47.33 -0.45
CA ASP A 3 -8.48 46.00 -0.59
C ASP A 3 -8.80 45.23 0.69
N LEU A 4 -9.90 44.47 0.67
CA LEU A 4 -10.13 43.47 1.70
C LEU A 4 -9.05 42.39 1.55
N PRO A 5 -8.36 42.00 2.64
CA PRO A 5 -7.56 40.79 2.60
C PRO A 5 -8.54 39.63 2.33
N MET A 6 -8.43 39.02 1.15
CA MET A 6 -9.10 37.75 0.88
C MET A 6 -8.55 36.75 1.89
N ASP A 7 -9.31 36.53 2.96
CA ASP A 7 -9.03 35.53 3.98
C ASP A 7 -9.27 34.16 3.33
N ASP A 8 -8.33 33.73 2.47
CA ASP A 8 -8.31 32.46 1.74
C ASP A 8 -8.10 31.26 2.69
N GLN A 9 -8.51 31.37 3.95
CA GLN A 9 -8.52 30.31 4.94
C GLN A 9 -9.11 28.99 4.42
N PRO A 10 -10.24 28.96 3.67
CA PRO A 10 -10.73 27.70 3.11
C PRO A 10 -9.78 27.12 2.04
N GLY A 11 -9.13 27.95 1.23
CA GLY A 11 -8.11 27.54 0.25
C GLY A 11 -6.85 26.99 0.93
N GLN A 12 -6.35 27.68 1.96
CA GLN A 12 -5.20 27.24 2.76
C GLN A 12 -5.49 25.94 3.52
N ARG A 13 -6.69 25.76 4.07
CA ARG A 13 -7.11 24.51 4.72
C ARG A 13 -7.15 23.35 3.73
N ARG A 14 -7.72 23.57 2.53
CA ARG A 14 -7.72 22.55 1.46
C ARG A 14 -6.31 22.18 1.02
N GLN A 15 -5.42 23.16 0.86
CA GLN A 15 -4.02 22.90 0.49
C GLN A 15 -3.28 22.11 1.57
N LYS A 16 -3.48 22.43 2.86
CA LYS A 16 -2.89 21.67 3.97
C LYS A 16 -3.39 20.22 3.99
N THR A 17 -4.69 20.00 3.82
CA THR A 17 -5.26 18.65 3.74
C THR A 17 -4.70 17.88 2.55
N PHE A 18 -4.59 18.52 1.38
CA PHE A 18 -4.01 17.91 0.19
C PHE A 18 -2.54 17.53 0.39
N ASN A 19 -1.73 18.43 0.96
CA ASN A 19 -0.34 18.16 1.30
C ASN A 19 -0.22 16.99 2.30
N ASN A 20 -1.09 16.94 3.32
CA ASN A 20 -1.12 15.83 4.26
C ASN A 20 -1.43 14.50 3.57
N LEU A 21 -2.39 14.47 2.63
CA LEU A 21 -2.69 13.27 1.85
C LEU A 21 -1.51 12.83 0.98
N LEU A 22 -0.78 13.78 0.38
CA LEU A 22 0.43 13.48 -0.37
C LEU A 22 1.52 12.88 0.52
N THR A 23 1.75 13.44 1.71
CA THR A 23 2.71 12.91 2.68
C THR A 23 2.31 11.51 3.14
N LEU A 24 1.04 11.30 3.48
CA LEU A 24 0.53 9.99 3.87
C LEU A 24 0.70 8.96 2.75
N LYS A 25 0.42 9.33 1.50
CA LYS A 25 0.65 8.46 0.33
C LYS A 25 2.13 8.09 0.19
N ALA A 26 3.02 9.07 0.30
CA ALA A 26 4.47 8.84 0.20
C ALA A 26 4.97 7.91 1.32
N LEU A 27 4.53 8.15 2.56
CA LEU A 27 4.84 7.28 3.71
C LEU A 27 4.32 5.87 3.50
N ASN A 28 3.09 5.70 3.00
CA ASN A 28 2.52 4.37 2.77
C ASN A 28 3.27 3.61 1.68
N GLN A 29 3.74 4.30 0.64
CA GLN A 29 4.61 3.71 -0.39
C GLN A 29 5.98 3.30 0.16
N ALA A 30 6.61 4.14 0.99
CA ALA A 30 7.87 3.80 1.64
C ALA A 30 7.73 2.59 2.57
N ASN A 31 6.69 2.59 3.42
CA ASN A 31 6.37 1.47 4.30
C ASN A 31 6.02 0.21 3.52
N GLY A 32 5.31 0.34 2.39
CA GLY A 32 5.02 -0.78 1.49
C GLY A 32 6.28 -1.42 0.93
N ARG A 33 7.26 -0.61 0.48
CA ARG A 33 8.56 -1.10 0.01
C ARG A 33 9.35 -1.79 1.12
N GLN A 34 9.38 -1.21 2.33
CA GLN A 34 10.06 -1.80 3.47
C GLN A 34 9.46 -3.15 3.84
N ARG A 35 8.13 -3.24 3.96
CA ARG A 35 7.42 -4.51 4.23
C ARG A 35 7.69 -5.57 3.17
N MET A 36 7.76 -5.19 1.89
CA MET A 36 8.10 -6.13 0.82
C MET A 36 9.52 -6.66 0.96
N LYS A 37 10.47 -5.78 1.31
CA LYS A 37 11.86 -6.16 1.57
C LYS A 37 11.95 -7.12 2.75
N ASP A 38 11.31 -6.79 3.86
CA ASP A 38 11.31 -7.63 5.06
C ASP A 38 10.68 -9.00 4.78
N TRP A 39 9.58 -9.02 4.01
CA TRP A 39 8.94 -10.26 3.55
C TRP A 39 9.87 -11.10 2.67
N MET A 40 10.54 -10.49 1.69
CA MET A 40 11.50 -11.20 0.83
C MET A 40 12.66 -11.78 1.64
N THR A 41 13.24 -11.00 2.55
CA THR A 41 14.32 -11.49 3.43
C THR A 41 13.86 -12.67 4.30
N TRP A 42 12.66 -12.59 4.87
CA TRP A 42 12.09 -13.72 5.61
C TRP A 42 11.85 -14.94 4.71
N TYR A 43 11.26 -14.74 3.53
CA TYR A 43 10.97 -15.82 2.59
C TYR A 43 12.24 -16.52 2.09
N GLU A 44 13.29 -15.76 1.81
CA GLU A 44 14.61 -16.28 1.44
C GLU A 44 15.28 -17.06 2.58
N SER A 45 14.99 -16.74 3.85
CA SER A 45 15.52 -17.49 4.99
C SER A 45 14.90 -18.88 5.19
N LEU A 46 13.74 -19.14 4.57
CA LEU A 46 13.03 -20.42 4.68
C LEU A 46 13.65 -21.51 3.83
N ASN A 47 13.45 -22.77 4.25
CA ASN A 47 13.79 -23.93 3.44
C ASN A 47 12.74 -24.20 2.33
N GLU A 48 13.06 -25.07 1.38
CA GLU A 48 12.21 -25.34 0.22
C GLU A 48 10.81 -25.87 0.58
N GLN A 49 10.72 -26.73 1.61
CA GLN A 49 9.44 -27.27 2.06
C GLN A 49 8.57 -26.21 2.73
N GLU A 50 9.17 -25.32 3.51
CA GLU A 50 8.50 -24.18 4.15
C GLU A 50 8.01 -23.18 3.12
N ARG A 51 8.83 -22.85 2.13
CA ARG A 51 8.45 -22.00 1.00
C ARG A 51 7.25 -22.57 0.23
N ALA A 52 7.27 -23.86 -0.08
CA ALA A 52 6.15 -24.52 -0.76
C ALA A 52 4.84 -24.45 0.04
N ARG A 53 4.90 -24.55 1.38
CA ARG A 53 3.72 -24.37 2.25
C ARG A 53 3.21 -22.93 2.18
N VAL A 54 4.12 -21.96 2.25
CA VAL A 54 3.77 -20.53 2.16
C VAL A 54 3.12 -20.22 0.82
N ASP A 55 3.68 -20.71 -0.29
CA ASP A 55 3.14 -20.54 -1.64
C ASP A 55 1.74 -21.14 -1.78
N HIS A 56 1.53 -22.35 -1.25
CA HIS A 56 0.22 -23.00 -1.26
C HIS A 56 -0.82 -22.18 -0.49
N HIS A 57 -0.48 -21.70 0.70
CA HIS A 57 -1.37 -20.85 1.49
C HIS A 57 -1.64 -19.50 0.81
N LEU A 58 -0.62 -18.88 0.22
CA LEU A 58 -0.75 -17.61 -0.48
C LEU A 58 -1.66 -17.76 -1.71
N GLN A 59 -1.50 -18.83 -2.48
CA GLN A 59 -2.36 -19.14 -3.62
C GLN A 59 -3.81 -19.34 -3.20
N ALA A 60 -4.07 -20.08 -2.11
CA ALA A 60 -5.42 -20.29 -1.60
C ALA A 60 -6.09 -18.95 -1.23
N ARG A 61 -5.36 -18.04 -0.58
CA ARG A 61 -5.86 -16.69 -0.26
C ARG A 61 -6.07 -15.84 -1.51
N CYS A 62 -5.20 -15.92 -2.51
CA CYS A 62 -5.40 -15.25 -3.79
C CYS A 62 -6.67 -15.77 -4.49
N ASN A 63 -6.93 -17.07 -4.45
CA ASN A 63 -8.14 -17.67 -5.03
C ASN A 63 -9.41 -17.21 -4.29
N GLU A 64 -9.39 -17.19 -2.96
CA GLU A 64 -10.51 -16.70 -2.13
C GLU A 64 -10.87 -15.25 -2.46
N ILE A 65 -9.85 -14.38 -2.54
CA ILE A 65 -10.04 -12.97 -2.91
C ILE A 65 -10.55 -12.86 -4.35
N SER A 66 -10.02 -13.69 -5.25
CA SER A 66 -10.48 -13.69 -6.65
C SER A 66 -11.94 -14.09 -6.76
N ALA A 67 -12.39 -15.05 -5.96
CA ALA A 67 -13.79 -15.46 -5.88
C ALA A 67 -14.70 -14.35 -5.33
N GLN A 68 -14.24 -13.62 -4.31
CA GLN A 68 -15.01 -12.52 -3.70
C GLN A 68 -15.15 -11.31 -4.61
N PHE A 69 -14.09 -10.94 -5.33
CA PHE A 69 -14.05 -9.70 -6.12
C PHE A 69 -14.20 -9.92 -7.64
N GLY A 70 -14.37 -11.17 -8.08
CA GLY A 70 -14.58 -11.54 -9.49
C GLY A 70 -13.39 -11.23 -10.42
N LYS A 71 -12.21 -10.94 -9.87
CA LYS A 71 -11.00 -10.62 -10.63
C LYS A 71 -9.84 -11.49 -10.15
N PRO A 72 -9.11 -12.16 -11.06
CA PRO A 72 -7.95 -12.95 -10.67
C PRO A 72 -6.90 -12.05 -10.03
N ARG A 73 -6.65 -12.25 -8.74
CA ARG A 73 -5.54 -11.59 -8.04
C ARG A 73 -4.26 -12.34 -8.41
N ARG A 74 -3.35 -11.64 -9.12
CA ARG A 74 -2.04 -12.19 -9.45
C ARG A 74 -1.23 -12.39 -8.18
N MET A 75 -0.59 -13.55 -8.06
CA MET A 75 0.42 -13.79 -7.04
C MET A 75 1.51 -12.72 -7.14
N PRO A 76 1.97 -12.14 -6.01
CA PRO A 76 3.17 -11.32 -6.01
C PRO A 76 4.33 -12.16 -6.55
N LYS A 77 5.19 -11.57 -7.39
CA LYS A 77 6.46 -12.21 -7.76
C LYS A 77 7.33 -12.22 -6.50
N LEU A 78 7.51 -13.39 -5.92
CA LEU A 78 8.39 -13.66 -4.79
C LEU A 78 9.82 -13.84 -5.29
#